data_AF-A0A1Y4M636-F1
#
_entry.id   AF-A0A1Y4M636-F1
#
_cell.length_a   1.000
_cell.length_b   1.000
_cell.length_c   1.000
_cell.angle_alpha   90.00
_cell.angle_beta   90.00
_cell.angle_gamma   90.00
#
_symmetry.space_group_name_H-M   'P 1'
#
loop_
_entity.id
_entity.type
_entity.pdbx_description
1 polymer ?
#
loop_
_entity_poly.entity_id
_entity_poly.type
_entity_poly.pdbx_seq_one_letter_code
_entity_poly.pdbx_strand_id
1 'polypeptide(L)'
;MPFDFSQLAPLLCTVGGMVAVFAFIAVFSDSANLNGIKSRQVGDVQHGTARWATKKEMENAYLHLPFLPEQWRKGEKRPKEQGLVVGSVVGGLPWKQKTTALIDTGDVHCLMIGASGVGKTAHYLYPNMEYACASGVSFLVTDTKGDVYRNYGAIAKECYSYRVIGD
;
A
#
# COMPACT_ATOMS: atom_id res chain seq x y z
N MET A 1 30.14 57.65 -45.29
CA MET A 1 30.07 56.32 -45.95
C MET A 1 28.60 56.04 -46.20
N PRO A 2 28.17 55.77 -47.45
CA PRO A 2 26.76 55.46 -47.71
C PRO A 2 26.42 54.11 -47.07
N PHE A 3 25.33 54.06 -46.30
CA PHE A 3 24.79 52.82 -45.78
C PHE A 3 24.28 52.00 -46.96
N ASP A 4 24.95 50.88 -47.24
CA ASP A 4 24.64 50.02 -48.37
C ASP A 4 23.45 49.12 -47.99
N PHE A 5 22.27 49.36 -48.58
CA PHE A 5 21.03 48.62 -48.28
C PHE A 5 21.16 47.10 -48.55
N SER A 6 22.15 46.69 -49.34
CA SER A 6 22.53 45.30 -49.58
C SER A 6 23.01 44.56 -48.32
N GLN A 7 23.55 45.28 -47.33
CA GLN A 7 24.02 44.71 -46.05
C GLN A 7 22.93 44.68 -44.96
N LEU A 8 21.79 45.32 -45.21
CA LEU A 8 20.69 45.43 -44.24
C LEU A 8 19.95 44.09 -44.07
N ALA A 9 19.76 43.37 -45.17
CA ALA A 9 19.14 42.05 -45.18
C ALA A 9 19.94 40.98 -44.39
N PRO A 10 21.25 40.75 -44.65
CA PRO A 10 22.01 39.77 -43.85
C PRO A 10 22.14 40.18 -42.39
N LEU A 11 22.19 41.48 -42.08
CA LEU A 11 22.22 41.98 -40.70
C LEU A 11 20.91 41.65 -39.95
N LEU A 12 19.75 41.90 -40.56
CA LEU A 12 18.44 41.54 -39.98
C LEU A 12 18.27 40.04 -39.80
N CYS A 13 18.73 39.23 -40.75
CA CYS A 13 18.73 37.76 -40.61
C CYS A 13 19.62 37.30 -39.44
N THR A 14 20.76 37.94 -39.24
CA THR A 14 21.69 37.61 -38.15
C THR A 14 21.08 37.94 -36.79
N VAL A 15 20.49 39.14 -36.66
CA VAL A 15 19.81 39.57 -35.43
C VAL A 15 18.58 38.70 -35.14
N GLY A 16 17.77 38.40 -36.16
CA GLY A 16 16.62 37.50 -36.03
C GLY A 16 17.02 36.08 -35.61
N GLY A 17 18.11 35.56 -36.16
CA GLY A 17 18.68 34.27 -35.79
C GLY A 17 19.14 34.23 -34.34
N MET A 18 19.86 35.26 -33.88
CA MET A 18 20.29 35.36 -32.47
C MET A 18 19.09 35.40 -31.51
N VAL A 19 18.06 36.20 -31.82
CA VAL A 19 16.84 36.30 -30.99
C VAL A 19 16.12 34.95 -30.94
N ALA A 20 16.01 34.25 -32.07
CA ALA A 20 15.39 32.92 -32.11
C ALA A 20 16.15 31.90 -31.26
N VAL A 21 17.49 31.92 -31.28
CA VAL A 21 18.33 31.05 -30.43
C VAL A 21 18.11 31.35 -28.95
N PHE A 22 18.09 32.62 -28.54
CA PHE A 22 17.84 32.99 -27.14
C PHE A 22 16.42 32.65 -26.70
N ALA A 23 15.41 32.85 -27.56
CA ALA A 23 14.03 32.47 -27.27
C ALA A 23 13.89 30.94 -27.13
N PHE A 24 14.57 30.17 -27.99
CA PHE A 24 14.58 28.72 -27.91
C PHE A 24 15.24 28.23 -26.61
N ILE A 25 16.38 28.81 -26.23
CA ILE A 25 17.05 28.50 -24.96
C ILE A 25 16.14 28.86 -23.77
N ALA A 26 15.47 30.01 -23.78
CA ALA A 26 14.58 30.41 -22.69
C ALA A 26 13.37 29.45 -22.52
N VAL A 27 12.73 29.05 -23.62
CA VAL A 27 11.59 28.12 -23.61
C VAL A 27 12.01 26.72 -23.15
N PHE A 28 13.18 26.25 -23.56
CA PHE A 28 13.69 24.93 -23.16
C PHE A 28 14.42 24.93 -21.81
N SER A 29 14.92 26.07 -21.33
CA SER A 29 15.59 26.19 -20.03
C SER A 29 14.60 26.08 -18.86
N ASP A 30 13.33 26.43 -19.05
CA ASP A 30 12.30 26.24 -18.02
C ASP A 30 11.94 24.75 -17.85
N SER A 31 12.10 23.96 -18.92
CA SER A 31 12.03 22.48 -18.87
C SER A 31 13.31 21.81 -18.34
N ALA A 32 14.41 22.55 -18.27
CA ALA A 32 15.67 22.13 -17.64
C ALA A 32 15.78 22.61 -16.18
N ASN A 33 14.67 23.06 -15.59
CA ASN A 33 14.60 23.36 -14.18
C ASN A 33 14.75 22.05 -13.39
N LEU A 34 15.98 21.78 -12.96
CA LEU A 34 16.41 20.70 -12.07
C LEU A 34 15.76 20.77 -10.66
N ASN A 35 14.70 21.57 -10.47
CA ASN A 35 13.88 21.60 -9.27
C ASN A 35 13.07 20.32 -9.04
N GLY A 36 13.02 19.39 -10.00
CA GLY A 36 12.44 18.05 -9.82
C GLY A 36 13.39 17.01 -9.20
N ILE A 37 14.71 17.25 -9.19
CA ILE A 37 15.74 16.29 -8.71
C ILE A 37 16.34 16.81 -7.39
N LYS A 38 15.48 17.28 -6.47
CA LYS A 38 15.90 17.52 -5.08
C LYS A 38 14.77 17.47 -4.06
N SER A 39 13.67 16.80 -4.40
CA SER A 39 12.57 16.50 -3.47
C SER A 39 12.52 15.04 -3.02
N ARG A 40 13.49 14.21 -3.44
CA ARG A 40 13.76 12.97 -2.72
C ARG A 40 14.28 13.39 -1.35
N GLN A 41 13.41 13.25 -0.36
CA GLN A 41 13.69 13.38 1.05
C GLN A 41 14.74 12.32 1.39
N VAL A 42 16.00 12.66 1.12
CA VAL A 42 17.17 11.89 1.56
C VAL A 42 17.25 12.13 3.06
N GLY A 43 16.86 11.11 3.81
CA GLY A 43 16.88 11.18 5.26
C GLY A 43 18.29 11.46 5.74
N ASP A 44 18.47 12.59 6.42
CA ASP A 44 19.58 12.72 7.35
C ASP A 44 19.43 11.58 8.36
N VAL A 45 20.45 10.73 8.45
CA VAL A 45 20.48 9.48 9.25
C VAL A 45 20.18 9.72 10.75
N GLN A 46 20.10 10.98 11.19
CA GLN A 46 19.79 11.40 12.55
C GLN A 46 18.32 11.77 12.81
N HIS A 47 17.48 11.98 11.79
CA HIS A 47 16.04 12.17 11.96
C HIS A 47 15.32 11.09 11.15
N GLY A 48 14.65 10.18 11.84
CA GLY A 48 13.89 9.11 11.20
C GLY A 48 12.92 9.68 10.17
N THR A 49 12.88 9.08 8.98
CA THR A 49 11.98 9.46 7.88
C THR A 49 10.55 8.93 8.08
N ALA A 50 10.15 8.72 9.34
CA ALA A 50 8.85 8.14 9.67
C ALA A 50 7.74 9.10 9.20
N ARG A 51 7.01 8.67 8.18
CA ARG A 51 5.83 9.35 7.66
C ARG A 51 4.74 8.36 7.37
N TRP A 52 3.52 8.86 7.25
CA TRP A 52 2.41 8.06 6.77
C TRP A 52 2.68 7.56 5.34
N ALA A 53 2.35 6.29 5.11
CA ALA A 53 2.40 5.71 3.78
C ALA A 53 1.37 6.39 2.87
N THR A 54 1.73 6.61 1.61
CA THR A 54 0.78 7.05 0.59
C THR A 54 -0.09 5.88 0.15
N LYS A 55 -1.26 6.17 -0.43
CA LYS A 55 -2.17 5.14 -0.96
C LYS A 55 -1.47 4.19 -1.94
N LYS A 56 -0.67 4.75 -2.86
CA LYS A 56 0.09 3.98 -3.84
C LYS A 56 1.13 3.06 -3.18
N GLU A 57 1.76 3.51 -2.10
CA GLU A 57 2.69 2.67 -1.34
C GLU A 57 1.95 1.53 -0.63
N MET A 58 0.79 1.79 -0.04
CA MET A 58 -0.04 0.73 0.55
C MET A 58 -0.53 -0.28 -0.51
N GLU A 59 -0.98 0.20 -1.67
CA GLU A 59 -1.41 -0.63 -2.81
C GLU A 59 -0.32 -1.57 -3.31
N ASN A 60 0.94 -1.13 -3.30
CA ASN A 60 2.07 -1.94 -3.72
C ASN A 60 2.64 -2.83 -2.61
N ALA A 61 2.53 -2.40 -1.35
CA ALA A 61 3.11 -3.11 -0.21
C ALA A 61 2.26 -4.30 0.24
N TYR A 62 0.94 -4.22 0.10
CA TYR A 62 0.01 -5.22 0.61
C TYR A 62 -0.84 -5.85 -0.48
N LEU A 63 -1.06 -7.16 -0.36
CA LEU A 63 -2.05 -7.85 -1.15
C LEU A 63 -3.45 -7.38 -0.71
N HIS A 64 -4.21 -6.87 -1.67
CA HIS A 64 -5.60 -6.44 -1.47
C HIS A 64 -6.54 -7.58 -1.80
N LEU A 65 -7.25 -8.09 -0.78
CA LEU A 65 -8.10 -9.27 -0.93
C LEU A 65 -9.50 -9.02 -0.33
N PRO A 66 -10.59 -9.27 -1.06
CA PRO A 66 -11.94 -9.17 -0.50
C PRO A 66 -12.11 -10.09 0.71
N PHE A 67 -12.39 -9.54 1.89
CA PHE A 67 -12.52 -10.30 3.12
C PHE A 67 -13.90 -10.97 3.17
N LEU A 68 -13.96 -12.26 2.80
CA LEU A 68 -15.19 -13.01 2.56
C LEU A 68 -15.26 -14.31 3.39
N PRO A 69 -15.22 -14.22 4.73
CA PRO A 69 -15.15 -15.39 5.62
C PRO A 69 -16.30 -16.38 5.41
N GLU A 70 -17.51 -15.89 5.16
CA GLU A 70 -18.67 -16.75 4.91
C GLU A 70 -18.52 -17.62 3.66
N GLN A 71 -17.82 -17.15 2.63
CA GLN A 71 -17.53 -17.93 1.43
C GLN A 71 -16.37 -18.90 1.70
N TRP A 72 -15.33 -18.44 2.38
CA TRP A 72 -14.17 -19.28 2.72
C TRP A 72 -14.53 -20.49 3.57
N ARG A 73 -15.42 -20.30 4.54
CA ARG A 73 -15.95 -21.36 5.42
C ARG A 73 -16.74 -22.42 4.65
N LYS A 74 -17.29 -22.08 3.47
CA LYS A 74 -17.97 -23.03 2.56
C LYS A 74 -17.01 -23.71 1.58
N GLY A 75 -15.72 -23.39 1.63
CA GLY A 75 -14.73 -23.87 0.66
C GLY A 75 -14.65 -23.02 -0.61
N GLU A 76 -15.39 -21.92 -0.68
CA GLU A 76 -15.46 -21.06 -1.87
C GLU A 76 -14.44 -19.91 -1.78
N LYS A 77 -13.79 -19.60 -2.90
CA LYS A 77 -12.88 -18.44 -3.06
C LYS A 77 -11.86 -18.28 -1.92
N ARG A 78 -11.35 -19.40 -1.41
CA ARG A 78 -10.30 -19.40 -0.40
C ARG A 78 -9.05 -18.68 -0.93
N PRO A 79 -8.38 -17.89 -0.07
CA PRO A 79 -7.12 -17.24 -0.45
C PRO A 79 -6.05 -18.29 -0.76
N LYS A 80 -5.23 -18.01 -1.77
CA LYS A 80 -4.10 -18.87 -2.17
C LYS A 80 -2.79 -18.43 -1.51
N GLU A 81 -2.61 -17.12 -1.40
CA GLU A 81 -1.45 -16.53 -0.74
C GLU A 81 -1.61 -16.61 0.77
N GLN A 82 -0.50 -16.86 1.44
CA GLN A 82 -0.38 -16.85 2.89
C GLN A 82 0.17 -15.49 3.35
N GLY A 83 -0.10 -15.12 4.59
CA GLY A 83 0.38 -13.86 5.13
C GLY A 83 -0.40 -13.40 6.35
N LEU A 84 -0.12 -12.17 6.74
CA LEU A 84 -0.72 -11.52 7.90
C LEU A 84 -1.67 -10.41 7.45
N VAL A 85 -2.89 -10.43 7.95
CA VAL A 85 -3.83 -9.31 7.79
C VAL A 85 -3.40 -8.17 8.70
N VAL A 86 -2.84 -7.12 8.11
CA VAL A 86 -2.32 -5.94 8.83
C VAL A 86 -3.32 -4.79 8.91
N GLY A 87 -4.38 -4.84 8.09
CA GLY A 87 -5.42 -3.83 8.09
C GLY A 87 -6.54 -4.15 7.12
N SER A 88 -7.46 -3.20 6.99
CA SER A 88 -8.58 -3.31 6.05
C SER A 88 -8.99 -1.95 5.51
N VAL A 89 -9.48 -1.94 4.27
CA VAL A 89 -10.16 -0.81 3.67
C VAL A 89 -11.63 -1.18 3.49
N VAL A 90 -12.52 -0.35 4.02
CA VAL A 90 -13.96 -0.50 3.86
C VAL A 90 -14.44 0.43 2.76
N GLY A 91 -15.15 -0.10 1.79
CA GLY A 91 -15.75 0.68 0.71
C GLY A 91 -17.12 0.14 0.31
N GLY A 92 -17.75 0.78 -0.67
CA GLY A 92 -19.07 0.41 -1.15
C GLY A 92 -20.17 1.33 -0.64
N LEU A 93 -21.41 0.89 -0.86
CA LEU A 93 -22.59 1.68 -0.53
C LEU A 93 -22.94 1.49 0.95
N PRO A 94 -23.59 2.46 1.62
CA PRO A 94 -23.98 2.36 3.03
C PRO A 94 -24.69 1.04 3.38
N TRP A 95 -25.53 0.54 2.46
CA TRP A 95 -26.30 -0.71 2.60
C TRP A 95 -25.56 -1.98 2.14
N LYS A 96 -24.38 -1.86 1.53
CA LYS A 96 -23.59 -2.99 1.03
C LYS A 96 -22.10 -2.67 1.11
N GLN A 97 -21.60 -2.68 2.35
CA GLN A 97 -20.19 -2.52 2.63
C GLN A 97 -19.40 -3.72 2.12
N LYS A 98 -18.26 -3.44 1.50
CA LYS A 98 -17.27 -4.42 1.04
C LYS A 98 -15.98 -4.14 1.77
N THR A 99 -15.57 -5.09 2.59
CA THR A 99 -14.29 -5.04 3.31
C THR A 99 -13.22 -5.69 2.47
N THR A 100 -12.14 -4.96 2.20
CA THR A 100 -10.93 -5.47 1.57
C THR A 100 -9.84 -5.56 2.63
N ALA A 101 -9.32 -6.75 2.87
CA ALA A 101 -8.18 -6.96 3.74
C ALA A 101 -6.88 -6.55 3.05
N LEU A 102 -5.98 -5.98 3.84
CA LEU A 102 -4.60 -5.70 3.47
C LEU A 102 -3.75 -6.79 4.07
N ILE A 103 -3.15 -7.63 3.23
CA ILE A 103 -2.33 -8.76 3.66
C ILE A 103 -0.87 -8.46 3.35
N ASP A 104 -0.03 -8.58 4.36
CA ASP A 104 1.41 -8.66 4.18
C ASP A 104 1.78 -10.13 3.95
N THR A 105 2.23 -10.45 2.73
CA THR A 105 2.61 -11.81 2.33
C THR A 105 4.10 -12.09 2.60
N GLY A 106 4.82 -11.15 3.20
CA GLY A 106 6.20 -11.34 3.62
C GLY A 106 6.33 -12.26 4.84
N ASP A 107 7.55 -12.72 5.09
CA ASP A 107 7.90 -13.40 6.35
C ASP A 107 8.10 -12.34 7.44
N VAL A 108 6.99 -11.93 8.05
CA VAL A 108 6.95 -10.81 8.99
C VAL A 108 6.47 -11.27 10.37
N HIS A 109 7.05 -10.65 11.40
CA HIS A 109 6.55 -10.74 12.76
C HIS A 109 5.84 -9.44 13.11
N CYS A 110 4.64 -9.55 13.67
CA CYS A 110 3.85 -8.39 14.07
C CYS A 110 3.57 -8.39 15.57
N LEU A 111 3.69 -7.21 16.17
CA LEU A 111 3.33 -6.92 17.55
C LEU A 111 2.15 -5.95 17.58
N MET A 112 0.99 -6.44 18.01
CA MET A 112 -0.17 -5.57 18.23
C MET A 112 -0.19 -5.04 19.67
N ILE A 113 0.00 -3.72 19.83
CA ILE A 113 -0.11 -3.02 21.10
C ILE A 113 -1.37 -2.18 21.11
N GLY A 114 -2.10 -2.19 22.22
CA GLY A 114 -3.24 -1.31 22.39
C GLY A 114 -3.87 -1.45 23.77
N ALA A 115 -4.61 -0.43 24.19
CA ALA A 115 -5.31 -0.42 25.48
C ALA A 115 -6.40 -1.52 25.56
N SER A 116 -7.01 -1.67 26.74
CA SER A 116 -8.20 -2.53 26.88
C SER A 116 -9.36 -1.98 26.04
N GLY A 117 -10.17 -2.85 25.43
CA GLY A 117 -11.35 -2.44 24.66
C GLY A 117 -11.10 -1.92 23.23
N VAL A 118 -9.85 -1.70 22.81
CA VAL A 118 -9.53 -1.22 21.44
C VAL A 118 -9.75 -2.26 20.34
N GLY A 119 -10.18 -3.47 20.70
CA GLY A 119 -10.50 -4.53 19.74
C GLY A 119 -9.31 -5.33 19.24
N LYS A 120 -8.23 -5.50 20.03
CA LYS A 120 -7.08 -6.37 19.66
C LYS A 120 -7.52 -7.77 19.22
N THR A 121 -8.44 -8.38 19.95
CA THR A 121 -8.97 -9.70 19.61
C THR A 121 -9.92 -9.62 18.41
N ALA A 122 -10.92 -8.74 18.47
CA ALA A 122 -12.02 -8.69 17.50
C ALA A 122 -11.61 -8.18 16.10
N HIS A 123 -10.71 -7.20 16.03
CA HIS A 123 -10.36 -6.51 14.79
C HIS A 123 -9.00 -6.89 14.22
N TYR A 124 -8.19 -7.68 14.96
CA TYR A 124 -6.88 -8.11 14.49
C TYR A 124 -6.66 -9.61 14.65
N LEU A 125 -6.79 -10.17 15.86
CA LEU A 125 -6.51 -11.60 16.07
C LEU A 125 -7.48 -12.51 15.30
N TYR A 126 -8.79 -12.31 15.46
CA TYR A 126 -9.80 -13.14 14.79
C TYR A 126 -9.73 -13.07 13.26
N PRO A 127 -9.63 -11.89 12.61
CA PRO A 127 -9.41 -11.83 11.17
C PRO A 127 -8.17 -12.58 10.69
N ASN A 128 -7.07 -12.50 11.45
CA ASN A 128 -5.83 -13.24 11.12
C ASN A 128 -6.01 -14.75 11.27
N MET A 129 -6.70 -15.22 12.30
CA MET A 129 -7.00 -16.65 12.46
C MET A 129 -7.91 -17.18 11.35
N GLU A 130 -8.95 -16.41 10.98
CA GLU A 130 -9.83 -16.75 9.87
C GLU A 130 -9.04 -16.86 8.55
N TYR A 131 -8.18 -15.88 8.29
CA TYR A 131 -7.35 -15.85 7.10
C TYR A 131 -6.31 -16.98 7.09
N ALA A 132 -5.69 -17.29 8.22
CA ALA A 132 -4.78 -18.42 8.38
C ALA A 132 -5.49 -19.76 8.09
N CYS A 133 -6.68 -19.97 8.65
CA CYS A 133 -7.50 -21.15 8.36
C CYS A 133 -7.86 -21.22 6.86
N ALA A 134 -8.29 -20.10 6.28
CA ALA A 134 -8.74 -20.04 4.90
C ALA A 134 -7.60 -20.26 3.89
N SER A 135 -6.38 -19.82 4.21
CA SER A 135 -5.18 -19.98 3.39
C SER A 135 -4.44 -21.31 3.63
N GLY A 136 -4.93 -22.17 4.54
CA GLY A 136 -4.33 -23.47 4.82
C GLY A 136 -3.09 -23.42 5.73
N VAL A 137 -2.88 -22.31 6.44
CA VAL A 137 -1.77 -22.15 7.39
C VAL A 137 -2.10 -22.82 8.71
N SER A 138 -1.19 -23.64 9.22
CA SER A 138 -1.27 -24.18 10.58
C SER A 138 -0.71 -23.17 11.58
N PHE A 139 -1.33 -23.04 12.74
CA PHE A 139 -0.92 -22.07 13.76
C PHE A 139 -1.04 -22.64 15.17
N LEU A 140 -0.29 -22.05 16.10
CA LEU A 140 -0.39 -22.28 17.54
C LEU A 140 -0.84 -20.97 18.20
N VAL A 141 -1.85 -21.04 19.07
CA VAL A 141 -2.28 -19.89 19.87
C VAL A 141 -2.22 -20.25 21.33
N THR A 142 -1.51 -19.44 22.11
CA THR A 142 -1.56 -19.47 23.56
C THR A 142 -2.68 -18.56 24.04
N ASP A 143 -3.73 -19.14 24.63
CA ASP A 143 -4.93 -18.41 25.03
C ASP A 143 -5.20 -18.59 26.53
N THR A 144 -4.86 -17.57 27.32
CA THR A 144 -5.08 -17.58 28.77
C THR A 144 -6.55 -17.39 29.16
N LYS A 145 -7.40 -16.85 28.27
CA LYS A 145 -8.81 -16.58 28.54
C LYS A 145 -9.73 -17.70 28.06
N GLY A 146 -9.26 -18.51 27.11
CA GLY A 146 -10.01 -19.57 26.45
C GLY A 146 -11.07 -19.05 25.48
N ASP A 147 -11.10 -17.75 25.18
CA ASP A 147 -12.07 -17.13 24.27
C ASP A 147 -11.71 -17.42 22.80
N VAL A 148 -10.43 -17.48 22.47
CA VAL A 148 -9.95 -17.84 21.15
C VAL A 148 -10.32 -19.28 20.83
N TYR A 149 -10.04 -20.21 21.75
CA TYR A 149 -10.38 -21.61 21.56
C TYR A 149 -11.90 -21.80 21.40
N ARG A 150 -12.71 -21.16 22.26
CA ARG A 150 -14.18 -21.24 22.17
C ARG A 150 -14.74 -20.65 20.88
N ASN A 151 -14.23 -19.51 20.44
CA ASN A 151 -14.79 -18.80 19.29
C ASN A 151 -14.28 -19.32 17.95
N TYR A 152 -12.99 -19.71 17.86
CA TYR A 152 -12.36 -20.10 16.60
C TYR A 152 -11.97 -21.58 16.52
N GLY A 153 -11.94 -22.32 17.63
CA GLY A 153 -11.68 -23.75 17.61
C GLY A 153 -12.74 -24.52 16.83
N ALA A 154 -14.02 -24.24 17.08
CA ALA A 154 -15.12 -24.84 16.32
C ALA A 154 -15.06 -24.45 14.83
N ILE A 155 -14.82 -23.19 14.50
CA ILE A 155 -14.72 -22.71 13.11
C ILE A 155 -13.58 -23.41 12.36
N ALA A 156 -12.39 -23.48 12.96
CA ALA A 156 -11.23 -24.14 12.37
C ALA A 156 -11.51 -25.63 12.10
N LYS A 157 -12.15 -26.31 13.06
CA LYS A 157 -12.51 -27.73 12.95
C LYS A 157 -13.61 -27.98 11.92
N GLU A 158 -14.73 -27.28 12.02
CA GLU A 158 -15.95 -27.56 11.27
C GLU A 158 -15.93 -26.97 9.87
N CYS A 159 -15.45 -25.73 9.70
CA CYS A 159 -15.46 -25.04 8.41
C CYS A 159 -14.20 -25.29 7.59
N TYR A 160 -13.07 -25.54 8.26
CA TYR A 160 -11.77 -25.66 7.61
C TYR A 160 -11.12 -27.05 7.77
N SER A 161 -11.76 -27.97 8.50
CA SER A 161 -11.29 -29.34 8.71
C SER A 161 -9.93 -29.46 9.42
N TYR A 162 -9.59 -28.47 10.25
CA TYR A 162 -8.37 -28.52 11.05
C TYR A 162 -8.53 -29.47 12.23
N ARG A 163 -7.46 -30.20 12.55
CA ARG A 163 -7.35 -30.90 13.84
C ARG A 163 -6.97 -29.89 14.91
N VAL A 164 -7.92 -29.54 15.77
CA VAL A 164 -7.67 -28.66 16.90
C VAL A 164 -7.19 -29.50 18.09
N ILE A 165 -6.07 -29.09 18.69
CA ILE A 165 -5.45 -29.75 19.85
C ILE A 165 -5.46 -28.73 20.99
N GLY A 166 -6.31 -28.95 21.98
CA GLY A 166 -6.55 -28.06 23.12
C GLY A 166 -7.82 -28.48 23.84
N ASP A 167 -7.93 -28.18 25.13
CA ASP A 167 -9.06 -28.57 26.00
C ASP A 167 -10.05 -27.41 26.19
#